data_AF-B7QCK9-F1
#
_entry.id   AF-B7QCK9-F1
#
_cell.length_a   1.000
_cell.length_b   1.000
_cell.length_c   1.000
_cell.angle_alpha   90.00
_cell.angle_beta   90.00
_cell.angle_gamma   90.00
#
_symmetry.space_group_name_H-M   'P 1'
#
loop_
_entity.id
_entity.type
_entity.pdbx_description
1 polymer ?
#
loop_
_entity_poly.entity_id
_entity_poly.type
_entity_poly.pdbx_seq_one_letter_code
_entity_poly.pdbx_strand_id
1 'polypeptide(L)'
;LLNGLSVTYKIPVAYFFVKNLSAEDQLKTVLYTIRTVESLGFKVIRLVTDNHKVNVLTMKHLCGGQLAPVVQHPVDPTRPLFLSFDYCHILKNVRSQFLDRDLGPSQEI
;
A
#
# COMPACT_ATOMS: atom_id res chain seq x y z
N LEU A 1 -3.33 -1.06 -10.05
CA LEU A 1 -4.15 -0.08 -10.82
C LEU A 1 -3.57 1.31 -10.59
N LEU A 2 -3.43 2.11 -11.64
CA LEU A 2 -3.20 3.55 -11.53
C LEU A 2 -4.55 4.25 -11.55
N ASN A 3 -4.84 5.04 -10.52
CA ASN A 3 -6.06 5.82 -10.42
C ASN A 3 -5.68 7.30 -10.51
N GLY A 4 -6.36 8.05 -11.38
CA GLY A 4 -6.16 9.50 -11.46
C GLY A 4 -6.68 10.20 -10.21
N LEU A 5 -5.87 11.13 -9.67
CA LEU A 5 -6.28 11.96 -8.53
C LEU A 5 -7.05 13.20 -8.97
N SER A 6 -6.47 14.00 -9.87
CA SER A 6 -7.06 15.26 -10.33
C SER A 6 -8.13 15.08 -11.41
N VAL A 7 -8.06 13.96 -12.15
CA VAL A 7 -8.99 13.61 -13.23
C VAL A 7 -9.38 12.14 -13.11
N THR A 8 -10.61 11.79 -13.48
CA THR A 8 -11.12 10.43 -13.30
C THR A 8 -10.63 9.52 -14.42
N TYR A 9 -9.70 8.63 -14.09
CA TYR A 9 -9.33 7.48 -14.92
C TYR A 9 -8.83 6.31 -14.07
N LYS A 10 -8.90 5.10 -14.62
CA LYS A 10 -8.35 3.88 -14.01
C LYS A 10 -7.66 3.04 -15.07
N ILE A 11 -6.39 2.73 -14.86
CA ILE A 11 -5.58 1.98 -15.83
C ILE A 11 -4.89 0.80 -15.12
N PRO A 12 -5.03 -0.45 -15.61
CA PRO A 12 -4.15 -1.54 -15.23
C PRO A 12 -2.74 -1.27 -15.77
N VAL A 13 -1.79 -1.02 -14.88
CA VAL A 13 -0.40 -0.66 -15.26
C VAL A 13 0.61 -1.79 -15.00
N ALA A 14 0.19 -2.84 -14.31
CA ALA A 14 1.03 -3.99 -14.00
C ALA A 14 0.17 -5.22 -13.72
N TYR A 15 0.61 -6.37 -14.21
CA TYR A 15 0.01 -7.67 -13.98
C TYR A 15 1.13 -8.72 -13.95
N PHE A 16 1.22 -9.47 -12.85
CA PHE A 16 2.28 -10.44 -12.63
C PHE A 16 1.68 -11.78 -12.21
N PHE A 17 2.10 -12.86 -12.87
CA PHE A 17 1.83 -14.22 -12.40
C PHE A 17 2.82 -14.54 -11.29
N VAL A 18 2.31 -14.83 -10.09
CA VAL A 18 3.14 -15.05 -8.90
C VAL A 18 2.65 -16.28 -8.14
N LYS A 19 3.59 -17.03 -7.56
CA LYS A 19 3.31 -18.14 -6.64
C LYS A 19 4.11 -17.87 -5.36
N ASN A 20 3.43 -17.76 -4.22
CA ASN A 20 4.05 -17.46 -2.92
C ASN A 20 4.96 -16.22 -2.97
N LEU A 21 4.40 -15.08 -3.37
CA LEU A 21 5.16 -13.83 -3.50
C LEU A 21 5.71 -13.38 -2.13
N SER A 22 7.04 -13.25 -2.03
CA SER A 22 7.72 -12.68 -0.86
C SER A 22 7.51 -11.16 -0.78
N ALA A 23 7.73 -10.58 0.39
CA ALA A 23 7.61 -9.13 0.57
C ALA A 23 8.66 -8.37 -0.25
N GLU A 24 9.85 -8.96 -0.39
CA GLU A 24 10.97 -8.45 -1.17
C GLU A 24 10.70 -8.51 -2.67
N ASP A 25 10.15 -9.62 -3.17
CA ASP A 25 9.78 -9.72 -4.58
C ASP A 25 8.61 -8.79 -4.91
N GLN A 26 7.66 -8.63 -4.00
CA GLN A 26 6.60 -7.64 -4.14
C GLN A 26 7.14 -6.21 -4.12
N LEU A 27 8.15 -5.91 -3.31
CA LEU A 27 8.79 -4.59 -3.33
C LEU A 27 9.42 -4.30 -4.71
N LYS A 28 10.08 -5.29 -5.33
CA LYS A 28 10.64 -5.15 -6.68
C LYS A 28 9.57 -4.81 -7.70
N THR A 29 8.42 -5.49 -7.67
CA THR A 29 7.32 -5.23 -8.62
C THR A 29 6.68 -3.86 -8.40
N VAL A 30 6.51 -3.43 -7.14
CA VAL A 30 6.04 -2.08 -6.79
C VAL A 30 7.00 -1.01 -7.32
N LEU A 31 8.30 -1.13 -7.02
CA LEU A 31 9.30 -0.16 -7.45
C LEU A 31 9.44 -0.12 -8.98
N TYR A 32 9.41 -1.28 -9.64
CA TYR A 32 9.38 -1.36 -11.10
C TYR A 32 8.18 -0.61 -11.67
N THR A 33 6.97 -0.88 -11.15
CA THR A 33 5.74 -0.24 -11.62
C THR A 33 5.79 1.28 -11.44
N ILE A 34 6.24 1.78 -10.28
CA ILE A 34 6.37 3.22 -10.02
C ILE A 34 7.34 3.87 -11.02
N ARG A 35 8.52 3.26 -11.23
CA ARG A 35 9.53 3.76 -12.17
C ARG A 35 9.01 3.80 -13.61
N THR A 36 8.37 2.72 -14.06
CA THR A 36 7.80 2.64 -15.42
C THR A 36 6.72 3.69 -15.64
N VAL A 37 5.79 3.83 -14.70
CA VAL A 37 4.71 4.82 -14.80
C VAL A 37 5.26 6.25 -14.79
N GLU A 38 6.22 6.57 -13.93
CA GLU A 38 6.87 7.89 -13.92
C GLU A 38 7.67 8.19 -15.19
N SER A 39 8.30 7.17 -15.79
CA SER A 39 9.03 7.34 -17.07
C SER A 39 8.13 7.73 -18.23
N LEU A 40 6.82 7.46 -18.14
CA LEU A 40 5.80 7.83 -19.11
C LEU A 40 5.21 9.23 -18.86
N GLY A 41 5.73 9.97 -17.86
CA GLY A 41 5.31 11.33 -17.54
C GLY A 41 4.23 11.45 -16.47
N PHE A 42 3.71 10.32 -15.94
CA PHE A 42 2.82 10.36 -14.78
C PHE A 42 3.57 10.73 -13.50
N LYS A 43 2.84 11.24 -12.49
CA LYS A 43 3.38 11.48 -11.15
C LYS A 43 2.69 10.60 -10.14
N VAL A 44 3.44 9.66 -9.56
CA VAL A 44 2.93 8.79 -8.51
C VAL A 44 3.07 9.51 -7.17
N ILE A 45 1.94 9.73 -6.50
CA ILE A 45 1.90 10.46 -5.22
C ILE A 45 1.59 9.55 -4.05
N ARG A 46 0.86 8.45 -4.27
CA ARG A 46 0.35 7.59 -3.20
C ARG A 46 0.34 6.13 -3.62
N LEU A 47 0.80 5.27 -2.72
CA LEU A 47 0.64 3.83 -2.78
C LEU A 47 -0.46 3.40 -1.79
N VAL A 48 -1.39 2.59 -2.28
CA VAL A 48 -2.48 2.01 -1.47
C VAL A 48 -2.44 0.50 -1.61
N THR A 49 -2.45 -0.21 -0.49
CA THR A 49 -2.52 -1.68 -0.46
C THR A 49 -3.59 -2.12 0.54
N ASP A 50 -4.05 -3.37 0.50
CA ASP A 50 -4.70 -3.95 1.68
C ASP A 50 -3.67 -4.11 2.83
N ASN A 51 -4.13 -4.52 4.01
CA ASN A 51 -3.29 -4.72 5.19
C ASN A 51 -2.90 -6.20 5.43
N HIS A 52 -2.86 -7.03 4.39
CA HIS A 52 -2.37 -8.40 4.48
C HIS A 52 -0.88 -8.44 4.87
N LYS A 53 -0.45 -9.50 5.56
CA LYS A 53 0.89 -9.62 6.17
C LYS A 53 2.03 -9.28 5.20
N VAL A 54 1.98 -9.80 3.97
CA VAL A 54 3.02 -9.55 2.96
C VAL A 54 3.04 -8.08 2.54
N ASN A 55 1.88 -7.46 2.30
CA ASN A 55 1.78 -6.05 1.93
C ASN A 55 2.32 -5.14 3.04
N VAL A 56 1.99 -5.44 4.30
CA VAL A 56 2.51 -4.71 5.47
C VAL A 56 4.05 -4.80 5.52
N LEU A 57 4.61 -5.99 5.26
CA LEU A 57 6.07 -6.18 5.21
C LEU A 57 6.70 -5.44 4.02
N THR A 58 6.10 -5.48 2.83
CA THR A 58 6.56 -4.71 1.66
C THR A 58 6.59 -3.21 1.95
N MET A 59 5.54 -2.68 2.58
CA MET A 59 5.48 -1.28 3.00
C MET A 59 6.55 -0.96 4.05
N LYS A 60 6.80 -1.86 5.00
CA LYS A 60 7.87 -1.73 6.00
C LYS A 60 9.26 -1.70 5.35
N HIS A 61 9.52 -2.56 4.36
CA HIS A 61 10.76 -2.54 3.60
C HIS A 61 10.92 -1.25 2.78
N LEU A 62 9.83 -0.76 2.17
CA LEU A 62 9.83 0.52 1.46
C LEU A 62 10.17 1.70 2.39
N CYS A 63 9.81 1.60 3.68
CA CYS A 63 10.13 2.61 4.69
C CYS A 63 11.50 2.41 5.38
N GLY A 64 12.34 1.46 4.93
CA GLY A 64 13.64 1.22 5.58
C GLY A 64 13.56 0.50 6.93
N GLY A 65 12.48 -0.23 7.20
CA GLY A 65 12.36 -1.11 8.36
C GLY A 65 11.36 -0.69 9.42
N GLN A 66 10.77 0.51 9.35
CA GLN A 66 9.68 0.93 10.22
C GLN A 66 8.57 1.56 9.39
N LEU A 67 7.32 1.11 9.57
CA LEU A 67 6.20 1.67 8.84
C LEU A 67 6.03 3.16 9.14
N ALA A 68 5.98 3.95 8.07
CA ALA A 68 5.73 5.38 8.11
C ALA A 68 4.62 5.73 7.10
N PRO A 69 3.81 6.77 7.35
CA PRO A 69 2.78 7.21 6.41
C PRO A 69 3.35 7.90 5.17
N VAL A 70 4.62 8.30 5.22
CA VAL A 70 5.32 9.03 4.15
C VAL A 70 6.76 8.54 4.06
N VAL A 71 7.25 8.35 2.84
CA VAL A 71 8.65 8.05 2.54
C VAL A 71 9.14 8.97 1.42
N GLN A 72 10.46 9.05 1.22
CA GLN A 72 11.00 9.71 0.02
C GLN A 72 10.61 8.95 -1.24
N HIS A 73 10.21 9.68 -2.28
CA HIS A 73 9.76 9.05 -3.52
C HIS A 73 10.93 8.37 -4.25
N PRO A 74 10.81 7.09 -4.67
CA PRO A 74 11.94 6.27 -5.15
C PRO A 74 12.49 6.68 -6.53
N VAL A 75 11.83 7.60 -7.23
CA VAL A 75 12.27 8.16 -8.52
C VAL A 75 12.75 9.60 -8.36
N ASP A 76 12.29 10.31 -7.33
CA ASP A 76 12.54 11.74 -7.14
C ASP A 76 12.56 12.06 -5.65
N PRO A 77 13.75 12.08 -5.02
CA PRO A 77 13.87 12.25 -3.58
C PRO A 77 13.32 13.59 -3.04
N THR A 78 13.06 14.57 -3.90
CA THR A 78 12.49 15.87 -3.50
C THR A 78 10.99 15.80 -3.20
N ARG A 79 10.32 14.72 -3.62
CA ARG A 79 8.88 14.54 -3.43
C ARG A 79 8.56 13.45 -2.40
N PRO A 80 7.49 13.61 -1.62
CA PRO A 80 6.98 12.54 -0.77
C PRO A 80 6.22 11.49 -1.59
N LEU A 81 6.32 10.23 -1.17
CA LEU A 81 5.40 9.16 -1.53
C LEU A 81 4.55 8.83 -0.31
N PHE A 82 3.23 9.06 -0.41
CA PHE A 82 2.28 8.75 0.65
C PHE A 82 1.92 7.27 0.66
N LEU A 83 1.88 6.68 1.84
CA LEU A 83 1.62 5.27 2.07
C LEU A 83 0.33 5.12 2.88
N SER A 84 -0.57 4.26 2.42
CA SER A 84 -1.85 4.03 3.12
C SER A 84 -2.35 2.61 2.91
N PHE A 85 -3.12 2.13 3.88
CA PHE A 85 -3.90 0.91 3.72
C PHE A 85 -5.33 1.24 3.28
N ASP A 86 -5.95 0.35 2.53
CA ASP A 86 -7.35 0.48 2.13
C ASP A 86 -8.26 0.48 3.37
N TYR A 87 -8.93 1.61 3.59
CA TYR A 87 -9.82 1.84 4.71
C TYR A 87 -10.96 0.81 4.79
N CYS A 88 -11.43 0.29 3.64
CA CYS A 88 -12.47 -0.73 3.61
C CYS A 88 -12.01 -2.02 4.30
N HIS A 89 -10.77 -2.42 4.06
CA HIS A 89 -10.18 -3.60 4.68
C HIS A 89 -9.93 -3.38 6.17
N ILE A 90 -9.47 -2.19 6.56
CA ILE A 90 -9.31 -1.83 7.98
C ILE A 90 -10.66 -1.91 8.72
N LEU A 91 -11.71 -1.28 8.19
CA LEU A 91 -13.04 -1.30 8.82
C LEU A 91 -13.61 -2.72 8.96
N LYS A 92 -13.45 -3.55 7.93
CA LYS A 92 -13.87 -4.96 7.99
C LYS A 92 -13.13 -5.73 9.08
N ASN A 93 -11.82 -5.53 9.20
CA ASN A 93 -11.02 -6.17 10.23
C ASN A 93 -11.41 -5.71 11.64
N VAL A 94 -11.61 -4.41 11.84
CA VAL A 94 -12.08 -3.85 13.11
C VAL A 94 -13.43 -4.46 13.49
N ARG A 95 -14.39 -4.49 12.56
CA ARG A 95 -15.69 -5.16 12.79
C ARG A 95 -15.53 -6.63 13.18
N SER A 96 -14.66 -7.39 12.50
CA SER A 96 -14.40 -8.77 12.86
C SER A 96 -13.81 -8.90 14.27
N GLN A 97 -12.89 -8.00 14.67
CA GLN A 97 -12.36 -8.00 16.04
C GLN A 97 -13.44 -7.73 17.09
N PHE A 98 -14.40 -6.84 16.81
CA PHE A 98 -15.55 -6.59 17.70
C PHE A 98 -16.51 -7.78 17.81
N LEU A 99 -16.69 -8.56 16.74
CA LEU A 99 -17.56 -9.73 16.77
C LEU A 99 -16.91 -10.94 17.45
N ASP A 100 -15.59 -11.07 17.30
CA ASP A 100 -14.83 -12.24 17.77
C ASP A 100 -14.28 -12.07 19.20
N ARG A 101 -14.26 -10.84 19.75
CA ARG A 101 -13.61 -10.50 21.02
C ARG A 101 -14.41 -9.46 21.81
N ASP A 102 -14.47 -9.61 23.12
CA ASP A 102 -14.85 -8.54 24.05
C ASP A 102 -13.70 -7.51 24.07
N LEU A 103 -13.89 -6.39 23.38
CA LEU A 103 -12.90 -5.32 23.28
C LEU A 103 -13.15 -4.28 24.38
N GLY A 104 -12.52 -4.48 25.54
CA GLY A 104 -12.53 -3.50 26.64
C GLY A 104 -12.25 -4.18 27.99
N PRO A 105 -11.84 -3.44 29.03
CA PRO A 105 -11.63 -3.99 30.37
C PRO A 105 -12.94 -4.46 31.05
N SER A 106 -14.11 -4.07 30.52
CA SER A 106 -15.40 -4.19 31.24
C SER A 106 -16.62 -4.44 30.33
N GLN A 107 -16.49 -5.07 29.15
CA GLN A 107 -17.62 -5.27 28.20
C GLN A 107 -18.36 -3.97 27.81
N GLU A 108 -17.66 -2.83 27.80
CA GLU A 108 -18.23 -1.53 27.42
C GLU A 108 -18.49 -1.41 25.90
N ILE A 109 -18.01 -2.38 25.11
CA ILE A 109 -18.20 -2.45 23.66
C ILE A 109 -18.49 -3.89 23.24
#